data_AF-A0A2D7VZS5-F1
#
_entry.id   AF-A0A2D7VZS5-F1
#
_cell.length_a   1.000
_cell.length_b   1.000
_cell.length_c   1.000
_cell.angle_alpha   90.00
_cell.angle_beta   90.00
_cell.angle_gamma   90.00
#
_symmetry.space_group_name_H-M   'P 1'
#
loop_
_entity.id
_entity.type
_entity.pdbx_description
1 polymer ?
#
loop_
_entity_poly.entity_id
_entity_poly.type
_entity_poly.pdbx_seq_one_letter_code
_entity_poly.pdbx_strand_id
1 'polypeptide(L)'
;MKAVNRSLFTWFSKVEIERRRRIQVSLWAYAYEIENNPIVSDQVFDEQCSKIDLSIMTGHSILDKWFIENFTPYTGQWIYKHPELNLLKQLYERVR
;
A
#
# COMPACT_ATOMS: atom_id res chain seq x y z
N MET A 1 -25.62 28.68 -7.74
CA MET A 1 -24.56 28.00 -6.96
C MET A 1 -23.96 26.90 -7.83
N LYS A 2 -22.67 27.01 -8.19
CA LYS A 2 -21.98 25.94 -8.96
C LYS A 2 -21.74 24.75 -8.03
N ALA A 3 -22.18 23.57 -8.42
CA ALA A 3 -21.87 22.33 -7.72
C ALA A 3 -20.35 22.17 -7.67
N VAL A 4 -19.78 22.25 -6.48
CA VAL A 4 -18.37 21.94 -6.27
C VAL A 4 -18.20 20.46 -6.53
N ASN A 5 -17.44 20.13 -7.58
CA ASN A 5 -17.20 18.76 -8.02
C ASN A 5 -16.41 18.02 -6.92
N ARG A 6 -17.12 17.22 -6.10
CA ARG A 6 -16.55 16.46 -4.96
C ARG A 6 -15.39 15.54 -5.36
N SER A 7 -15.25 15.19 -6.63
CA SER A 7 -14.25 14.23 -7.13
C SER A 7 -12.80 14.76 -7.14
N LEU A 8 -12.59 16.08 -7.23
CA LEU A 8 -11.24 16.67 -7.23
C LEU A 8 -10.66 16.76 -5.80
N PHE A 9 -11.50 16.93 -4.78
CA PHE A 9 -11.04 17.05 -3.39
C PHE A 9 -10.63 15.70 -2.77
N THR A 10 -11.16 14.58 -3.29
CA THR A 10 -10.82 13.23 -2.82
C THR A 10 -9.48 12.74 -3.34
N TRP A 11 -9.09 13.13 -4.56
CA TRP A 11 -7.84 12.69 -5.22
C TRP A 11 -6.56 13.18 -4.52
N PHE A 12 -6.66 14.22 -3.68
CA PHE A 12 -5.57 14.75 -2.84
C PHE A 12 -5.85 14.63 -1.34
N SER A 13 -6.85 13.84 -0.95
CA SER A 13 -7.08 13.60 0.48
C SER A 13 -5.90 12.80 1.05
N LYS A 14 -5.53 13.09 2.30
CA LYS A 14 -4.54 12.29 3.03
C LYS A 14 -4.87 10.78 3.01
N VAL A 15 -6.16 10.47 3.05
CA VAL A 15 -6.71 9.11 2.96
C VAL A 15 -6.36 8.44 1.63
N GLU A 16 -6.55 9.12 0.49
CA GLU A 16 -6.25 8.56 -0.84
C GLU A 16 -4.74 8.38 -1.05
N ILE A 17 -3.93 9.34 -0.57
CA ILE A 17 -2.47 9.21 -0.59
C ILE A 17 -2.03 7.98 0.22
N GLU A 18 -2.60 7.78 1.40
CA GLU A 18 -2.28 6.65 2.26
C GLU A 18 -2.69 5.30 1.64
N ARG A 19 -3.88 5.23 1.02
CA ARG A 19 -4.30 4.04 0.24
C ARG A 19 -3.27 3.66 -0.81
N ARG A 20 -2.82 4.63 -1.61
CA ARG A 20 -1.84 4.39 -2.68
C ARG A 20 -0.50 3.93 -2.13
N ARG A 21 -0.03 4.53 -1.03
CA ARG A 21 1.20 4.10 -0.37
C ARG A 21 1.10 2.65 0.09
N ARG A 22 0.03 2.28 0.81
CA ARG A 22 -0.19 0.91 1.29
C ARG A 22 -0.27 -0.10 0.16
N ILE A 23 -0.95 0.23 -0.95
CA ILE A 23 -0.98 -0.62 -2.15
C ILE A 23 0.42 -0.77 -2.76
N GLN A 24 1.15 0.34 -2.93
CA GLN A 24 2.49 0.32 -3.52
C GLN A 24 3.46 -0.53 -2.70
N VAL A 25 3.58 -0.28 -1.39
CA VAL A 25 4.52 -1.06 -0.57
C VAL A 25 4.12 -2.52 -0.48
N SER A 26 2.83 -2.85 -0.51
CA SER A 26 2.37 -4.24 -0.51
C SER A 26 2.74 -4.94 -1.80
N LEU A 27 2.56 -4.28 -2.94
CA LEU A 27 2.96 -4.81 -4.24
C LEU A 27 4.48 -5.01 -4.34
N TRP A 28 5.26 -4.06 -3.82
CA TRP A 28 6.72 -4.13 -3.85
C TRP A 28 7.25 -5.20 -2.88
N ALA A 29 6.69 -5.29 -1.67
CA ALA A 29 7.01 -6.36 -0.74
C ALA A 29 6.65 -7.73 -1.33
N TYR A 30 5.52 -7.84 -2.04
CA TYR A 30 5.14 -9.09 -2.73
C TYR A 30 6.19 -9.47 -3.79
N ALA A 31 6.55 -8.52 -4.66
CA ALA A 31 7.52 -8.73 -5.71
C ALA A 31 8.90 -9.15 -5.18
N TYR A 32 9.34 -8.53 -4.07
CA TYR A 32 10.61 -8.84 -3.41
C TYR A 32 10.57 -10.20 -2.68
N GLU A 33 9.63 -10.36 -1.76
CA GLU A 33 9.64 -11.48 -0.80
C GLU A 33 9.13 -12.79 -1.40
N ILE A 34 8.16 -12.72 -2.33
CA ILE A 34 7.47 -13.92 -2.85
C ILE A 34 7.98 -14.30 -4.24
N GLU A 35 8.11 -13.33 -5.14
CA GLU A 35 8.51 -13.60 -6.53
C GLU A 35 10.04 -13.52 -6.74
N ASN A 36 10.78 -13.04 -5.73
CA ASN A 36 12.23 -12.79 -5.82
C ASN A 36 12.60 -11.96 -7.07
N ASN A 37 11.74 -11.01 -7.44
CA ASN A 37 11.89 -10.15 -8.60
C ASN A 37 11.42 -8.72 -8.25
N PRO A 38 12.25 -7.94 -7.52
CA PRO A 38 11.91 -6.60 -7.09
C PRO A 38 11.67 -5.66 -8.28
N ILE A 39 10.57 -4.90 -8.23
CA ILE A 39 10.20 -3.94 -9.29
C ILE A 39 10.61 -2.49 -8.97
N VAL A 40 11.19 -2.27 -7.78
CA VAL A 40 11.83 -1.03 -7.33
C VAL A 40 13.09 -1.38 -6.54
N SER A 41 14.01 -0.44 -6.35
CA SER A 41 15.17 -0.65 -5.47
C SER A 41 14.80 -0.60 -3.99
N ASP A 42 15.64 -1.20 -3.15
CA ASP A 42 15.48 -1.19 -1.69
C ASP A 42 15.35 0.23 -1.14
N GLN A 43 16.17 1.17 -1.63
CA GLN A 43 16.09 2.57 -1.21
C GLN A 43 14.70 3.19 -1.49
N VAL A 44 14.12 2.93 -2.66
CA VAL A 44 12.79 3.46 -3.02
C VAL A 44 11.70 2.83 -2.15
N PHE A 45 11.83 1.54 -1.85
CA PHE A 45 10.94 0.83 -0.94
C PHE A 45 11.01 1.42 0.47
N ASP A 46 12.21 1.55 1.04
CA ASP A 46 12.45 2.07 2.39
C ASP A 46 11.91 3.51 2.55
N GLU A 47 12.21 4.37 1.57
CA GLU A 47 11.71 5.74 1.54
C GLU A 47 10.17 5.78 1.53
N GLN A 48 9.51 4.84 0.84
CA GLN A 48 8.05 4.83 0.78
C GLN A 48 7.41 4.23 2.04
N CYS A 49 8.01 3.18 2.59
CA CYS A 49 7.62 2.59 3.88
C CYS A 49 7.70 3.62 5.02
N SER A 50 8.72 4.48 5.03
CA SER A 50 8.86 5.56 6.03
C SER A 50 7.74 6.60 6.01
N LYS A 51 6.95 6.68 4.91
CA LYS A 51 5.87 7.66 4.72
C LYS A 51 4.49 7.12 5.10
N ILE A 52 4.38 5.85 5.50
CA ILE A 52 3.11 5.26 5.92
C ILE A 52 2.69 5.84 7.28
N ASP A 53 1.44 6.28 7.35
CA ASP A 53 0.83 6.80 8.56
C ASP A 53 -0.33 5.90 8.98
N LEU A 54 -0.06 5.05 9.99
CA LEU A 54 -1.02 4.09 10.53
C LEU A 54 -2.18 4.77 11.29
N SER A 55 -2.09 6.07 11.62
CA SER A 55 -3.19 6.82 12.23
C SER A 55 -4.28 7.21 11.23
N ILE A 56 -3.97 7.16 9.93
CA ILE A 56 -4.92 7.47 8.86
C ILE A 56 -5.72 6.21 8.52
N MET A 57 -7.01 6.23 8.85
CA MET A 57 -7.95 5.20 8.42
C MET A 57 -8.26 5.36 6.94
N THR A 58 -8.08 4.30 6.17
CA THR A 58 -8.32 4.30 4.73
C THR A 58 -9.78 3.99 4.38
N GLY A 59 -10.59 3.60 5.37
CA GLY A 59 -11.98 3.18 5.17
C GLY A 59 -12.10 1.73 4.73
N HIS A 60 -11.00 0.96 4.75
CA HIS A 60 -10.99 -0.48 4.53
C HIS A 60 -10.65 -1.19 5.85
N SER A 61 -11.64 -1.30 6.73
CA SER A 61 -11.46 -1.68 8.14
C SER A 61 -10.59 -2.92 8.39
N ILE A 62 -10.71 -3.96 7.56
CA ILE A 62 -9.89 -5.19 7.66
C ILE A 62 -8.41 -4.90 7.39
N LEU A 63 -8.11 -4.15 6.32
CA LEU A 63 -6.73 -3.80 5.95
C LEU A 63 -6.16 -2.74 6.89
N ASP A 64 -6.97 -1.78 7.31
CA ASP A 64 -6.56 -0.78 8.31
C ASP A 64 -6.10 -1.46 9.60
N LYS A 65 -6.92 -2.37 10.14
CA LYS A 65 -6.56 -3.16 11.33
C LYS A 65 -5.30 -4.00 11.08
N TRP A 66 -5.25 -4.71 9.96
CA TRP A 66 -4.12 -5.57 9.64
C TRP A 66 -2.80 -4.79 9.53
N PHE A 67 -2.80 -3.62 8.87
CA PHE A 67 -1.63 -2.76 8.79
C PHE A 67 -1.19 -2.28 10.18
N ILE A 68 -2.11 -1.84 11.02
CA ILE A 68 -1.79 -1.41 12.40
C ILE A 68 -1.11 -2.53 13.19
N GLU A 69 -1.56 -3.78 13.01
CA GLU A 69 -1.08 -4.93 13.78
C GLU A 69 0.19 -5.58 13.23
N ASN A 70 0.47 -5.46 11.93
CA ASN A 70 1.50 -6.28 11.25
C ASN A 70 2.52 -5.47 10.45
N PHE A 71 2.23 -4.23 10.06
CA PHE A 71 3.16 -3.46 9.23
C PHE A 71 4.37 -2.98 10.03
N THR A 72 5.54 -3.22 9.47
CA THR A 72 6.81 -2.68 9.96
C THR A 72 7.62 -2.14 8.78
N PRO A 73 8.15 -0.91 8.84
CA PRO A 73 8.74 -0.27 7.66
C PRO A 73 10.11 -0.84 7.26
N TYR A 74 10.76 -1.62 8.13
CA TYR A 74 12.14 -2.10 7.96
C TYR A 74 12.25 -3.54 7.43
N THR A 75 11.14 -4.16 7.02
CA THR A 75 11.11 -5.51 6.40
C THR A 75 9.84 -5.68 5.57
N GLY A 76 9.89 -6.52 4.53
CA GLY A 76 8.73 -6.92 3.72
C GLY A 76 8.02 -8.18 4.24
N GLN A 77 8.57 -8.89 5.23
CA GLN A 77 8.11 -10.21 5.68
C GLN A 77 6.64 -10.28 6.11
N TRP A 78 6.02 -9.17 6.49
CA TRP A 78 4.58 -9.11 6.78
C TRP A 78 3.72 -9.52 5.59
N ILE A 79 4.24 -9.41 4.36
CA ILE A 79 3.48 -9.68 3.14
C ILE A 79 2.97 -11.11 3.04
N TYR A 80 3.69 -12.09 3.62
CA TYR A 80 3.27 -13.49 3.65
C TYR A 80 1.90 -13.72 4.31
N LYS A 81 1.45 -12.79 5.16
CA LYS A 81 0.16 -12.85 5.86
C LYS A 81 -0.82 -11.76 5.41
N HIS A 82 -0.55 -11.07 4.29
CA HIS A 82 -1.41 -10.00 3.81
C HIS A 82 -2.81 -10.55 3.45
N PRO A 83 -3.93 -9.95 3.91
CA PRO A 83 -5.28 -10.48 3.73
C PRO A 83 -5.69 -10.65 2.26
N GLU A 84 -5.08 -9.84 1.38
CA GLU A 84 -5.39 -9.80 -0.05
C GLU A 84 -4.22 -10.28 -0.92
N LEU A 85 -3.44 -11.26 -0.45
CA LEU A 85 -2.25 -11.74 -1.16
C LEU A 85 -2.53 -12.15 -2.63
N ASN A 86 -3.68 -12.77 -2.88
CA ASN A 86 -4.11 -13.14 -4.23
C ASN A 86 -4.36 -11.93 -5.14
N LEU A 87 -4.84 -10.81 -4.60
CA LEU A 87 -5.03 -9.58 -5.38
C LEU A 87 -3.68 -8.93 -5.70
N LEU A 88 -2.72 -8.98 -4.77
CA LEU A 88 -1.36 -8.50 -5.02
C LEU A 88 -0.68 -9.31 -6.12
N LYS A 89 -0.85 -10.64 -6.12
CA LYS A 89 -0.40 -11.49 -7.23
C LYS A 89 -0.99 -11.06 -8.57
N GLN A 90 -2.32 -10.86 -8.63
CA GLN A 90 -2.97 -10.42 -9.87
C GLN A 90 -2.49 -9.03 -10.32
N LEU A 91 -2.23 -8.13 -9.37
CA LEU A 91 -1.71 -6.81 -9.66
C LEU A 91 -0.27 -6.88 -10.19
N TYR A 92 0.58 -7.69 -9.56
CA TYR A 92 1.97 -7.94 -9.97
C TYR A 92 2.05 -8.45 -11.41
N GLU A 93 1.24 -9.44 -11.76
CA GLU A 93 1.18 -9.99 -13.12
C GLU A 93 0.75 -8.96 -14.19
N ARG A 94 0.07 -7.88 -13.80
CA ARG A 94 -0.34 -6.81 -14.73
C ARG A 94 0.72 -5.74 -14.93
N VAL A 95 1.66 -5.59 -13.99
CA VAL A 95 2.67 -4.52 -14.02
C VAL A 95 4.06 -4.99 -14.44
N ARG A 96 4.30 -6.31 -14.49
CA ARG A 96 5.58 -6.90 -14.89
C ARG A 96 5.69 -7.13 -16.39
#